data_AF-A0A8J3YQ76-F1
#
_entry.id   AF-A0A8J3YQ76-F1
#
_cell.length_a   1.000
_cell.length_b   1.000
_cell.length_c   1.000
_cell.angle_alpha   90.00
_cell.angle_beta   90.00
_cell.angle_gamma   90.00
#
_symmetry.space_group_name_H-M   'P 1'
#
loop_
_entity.id
_entity.type
_entity.pdbx_description
1 polymer ?
#
loop_
_entity_poly.entity_id
_entity_poly.type
_entity_poly.pdbx_seq_one_letter_code
_entity_poly.pdbx_strand_id
1 'polypeptide(L)'
;MDVNALLPATRTPADYLRVVDDPRLDADGLGELARSPYSFVRLAVARQPRAGARQLSSLLDGAYTDWEFNALLVLLADHPRADRQILLAVLERVTTLLHHPGKRPYAAALALAGRAELRPEEIRGLGQLPGASRRMRRGLRAVLAARTPVTPRRGELTG
;
A
#
# COMPACT_ATOMS: atom_id res chain seq x y z
N MET A 1 -16.26 -18.93 0.18
CA MET A 1 -17.37 -18.83 -0.80
C MET A 1 -16.80 -19.02 -2.19
N ASP A 2 -17.51 -19.70 -3.10
CA ASP A 2 -17.05 -19.86 -4.49
C ASP A 2 -17.30 -18.56 -5.29
N VAL A 3 -16.23 -17.92 -5.75
CA VAL A 3 -16.29 -16.69 -6.57
C VAL A 3 -17.10 -16.94 -7.84
N ASN A 4 -17.06 -18.16 -8.41
CA ASN A 4 -17.79 -18.48 -9.62
C ASN A 4 -19.31 -18.47 -9.44
N ALA A 5 -19.80 -18.71 -8.23
CA ALA A 5 -21.23 -18.64 -7.93
C ALA A 5 -21.77 -17.19 -7.99
N LEU A 6 -20.89 -16.18 -7.88
CA LEU A 6 -21.24 -14.77 -7.98
C LEU A 6 -21.04 -14.19 -9.39
N LEU A 7 -20.39 -14.95 -10.29
CA LEU A 7 -20.12 -14.52 -11.66
C LEU A 7 -21.18 -15.06 -12.63
N PRO A 8 -21.61 -14.26 -13.62
CA PRO A 8 -22.45 -14.76 -14.69
C PRO A 8 -21.69 -15.76 -15.57
N ALA A 9 -22.45 -16.61 -16.31
CA ALA A 9 -21.87 -17.58 -17.24
C ALA A 9 -21.00 -16.93 -18.32
N THR A 10 -21.44 -15.79 -18.85
CA THR A 10 -20.65 -14.93 -19.73
C THR A 10 -20.03 -13.80 -18.91
N ARG A 11 -18.72 -13.86 -18.73
CA ARG A 11 -17.98 -12.96 -17.83
C ARG A 11 -17.41 -11.76 -18.59
N THR A 12 -17.61 -10.57 -18.06
CA THR A 12 -16.96 -9.33 -18.49
C THR A 12 -16.03 -8.79 -17.40
N PRO A 13 -15.07 -7.90 -17.73
CA PRO A 13 -14.25 -7.24 -16.72
C PRO A 13 -15.07 -6.54 -15.62
N ALA A 14 -16.21 -5.94 -16.00
CA ALA A 14 -17.10 -5.27 -15.06
C ALA A 14 -17.71 -6.24 -14.03
N ASP A 15 -17.95 -7.50 -14.41
CA ASP A 15 -18.55 -8.49 -13.50
C ASP A 15 -17.58 -8.85 -12.38
N TYR A 16 -16.29 -8.98 -12.68
CA TYR A 16 -15.28 -9.20 -11.63
C TYR A 16 -15.23 -8.04 -10.65
N LEU A 17 -15.30 -6.80 -11.13
CA LEU A 17 -15.31 -5.63 -10.25
C LEU A 17 -16.55 -5.61 -9.35
N ARG A 18 -17.72 -5.91 -9.90
CA ARG A 18 -18.96 -6.05 -9.10
C ARG A 18 -18.83 -7.12 -8.02
N VAL A 19 -18.20 -8.26 -8.34
CA VAL A 19 -17.99 -9.32 -7.34
C VAL A 19 -17.03 -8.90 -6.23
N VAL A 20 -15.96 -8.17 -6.55
CA VAL A 20 -15.03 -7.62 -5.53
C VAL A 20 -15.77 -6.71 -4.54
N ASP A 21 -16.76 -5.94 -5.02
CA ASP A 21 -17.61 -5.06 -4.22
C ASP A 21 -18.80 -5.78 -3.54
N ASP A 22 -19.09 -7.04 -3.88
CA ASP A 22 -20.26 -7.75 -3.36
C ASP A 22 -20.09 -8.04 -1.86
N PRO A 23 -21.01 -7.56 -0.99
CA PRO A 23 -20.89 -7.74 0.47
C PRO A 23 -20.93 -9.21 0.89
N ARG A 24 -21.50 -10.10 0.06
CA ARG A 24 -21.56 -11.54 0.32
C ARG A 24 -20.19 -12.21 0.17
N LEU A 25 -19.28 -11.63 -0.62
CA LEU A 25 -17.95 -12.18 -0.84
C LEU A 25 -17.17 -12.25 0.49
N ASP A 26 -16.78 -13.45 0.89
CA ASP A 26 -16.04 -13.67 2.13
C ASP A 26 -14.52 -13.50 1.95
N ALA A 27 -13.77 -13.67 3.04
CA ALA A 27 -12.32 -13.52 3.04
C ALA A 27 -11.62 -14.52 2.10
N ASP A 28 -12.15 -15.74 1.97
CA ASP A 28 -11.59 -16.75 1.07
C ASP A 28 -11.82 -16.38 -0.39
N GLY A 29 -13.02 -15.90 -0.73
CA GLY A 29 -13.32 -15.39 -2.07
C GLY A 29 -12.47 -14.17 -2.45
N LEU A 30 -12.24 -13.24 -1.51
CA LEU A 30 -11.25 -12.17 -1.71
C LEU A 30 -9.83 -12.70 -1.90
N GLY A 31 -9.46 -13.79 -1.21
CA GLY A 31 -8.17 -14.46 -1.37
C GLY A 31 -8.01 -15.17 -2.71
N GLU A 32 -9.09 -15.63 -3.32
CA GLU A 32 -9.11 -16.12 -4.70
C GLU A 32 -8.93 -14.96 -5.69
N LEU A 33 -9.70 -13.88 -5.54
CA LEU A 33 -9.59 -12.69 -6.40
C LEU A 33 -8.22 -12.00 -6.29
N ALA A 34 -7.58 -12.03 -5.12
CA ALA A 34 -6.21 -11.52 -4.93
C ALA A 34 -5.17 -12.26 -5.80
N ARG A 35 -5.46 -13.50 -6.19
CA ARG A 35 -4.63 -14.34 -7.07
C ARG A 35 -5.15 -14.38 -8.51
N SER A 36 -6.16 -13.57 -8.84
CA SER A 36 -6.70 -13.48 -10.19
C SER A 36 -5.60 -13.19 -11.20
N PRO A 37 -5.63 -13.76 -12.43
CA PRO A 37 -4.68 -13.40 -13.48
C PRO A 37 -4.81 -11.93 -13.90
N TYR A 38 -5.96 -11.30 -13.65
CA TYR A 38 -6.25 -9.94 -14.07
C TYR A 38 -5.76 -8.91 -13.05
N SER A 39 -4.84 -8.03 -13.48
CA SER A 39 -4.28 -6.97 -12.64
C SER A 39 -5.34 -6.00 -12.11
N PHE A 40 -6.34 -5.64 -12.93
CA PHE A 40 -7.41 -4.74 -12.51
C PHE A 40 -8.26 -5.33 -11.37
N VAL A 41 -8.43 -6.65 -11.32
CA VAL A 41 -9.14 -7.34 -10.22
C VAL A 41 -8.30 -7.29 -8.96
N ARG A 42 -6.99 -7.57 -9.05
CA ARG A 42 -6.08 -7.49 -7.91
C ARG A 42 -6.00 -6.07 -7.34
N LEU A 43 -5.96 -5.04 -8.20
CA LEU A 43 -6.02 -3.64 -7.78
C LEU A 43 -7.37 -3.28 -7.12
N ALA A 44 -8.48 -3.86 -7.58
CA ALA A 44 -9.77 -3.70 -6.94
C ALA A 44 -9.78 -4.33 -5.53
N VAL A 45 -9.21 -5.53 -5.38
CA VAL A 45 -9.04 -6.19 -4.07
C VAL A 45 -8.18 -5.33 -3.13
N ALA A 46 -7.11 -4.72 -3.63
CA ALA A 46 -6.25 -3.81 -2.85
C ALA A 46 -7.00 -2.59 -2.29
N ARG A 47 -8.12 -2.19 -2.91
CA ARG A 47 -8.97 -1.07 -2.45
C ARG A 47 -10.00 -1.49 -1.41
N GLN A 48 -10.25 -2.80 -1.24
CA GLN A 48 -11.29 -3.29 -0.35
C GLN A 48 -10.88 -3.13 1.11
N PRO A 49 -11.57 -2.31 1.93
CA PRO A 49 -11.21 -2.10 3.34
C PRO A 49 -11.25 -3.39 4.17
N ARG A 50 -12.01 -4.39 3.71
CA ARG A 50 -12.13 -5.71 4.33
C ARG A 50 -10.99 -6.67 3.98
N ALA A 51 -10.15 -6.37 2.99
CA ALA A 51 -8.99 -7.18 2.64
C ALA A 51 -8.05 -7.31 3.86
N GLY A 52 -7.79 -8.55 4.26
CA GLY A 52 -6.94 -8.86 5.40
C GLY A 52 -5.49 -9.06 5.00
N ALA A 53 -4.63 -9.30 5.98
CA ALA A 53 -3.19 -9.35 5.76
C ALA A 53 -2.78 -10.41 4.73
N ARG A 54 -3.43 -11.58 4.75
CA ARG A 54 -3.19 -12.68 3.80
C ARG A 54 -3.46 -12.24 2.35
N GLN A 55 -4.61 -11.60 2.12
CA GLN A 55 -5.00 -11.12 0.79
C GLN A 55 -4.01 -10.06 0.30
N LEU A 56 -3.70 -9.07 1.16
CA LEU A 56 -2.78 -7.98 0.83
C LEU A 56 -1.36 -8.50 0.51
N SER A 57 -0.88 -9.51 1.23
CA SER A 57 0.40 -10.15 0.94
C SER A 57 0.40 -10.83 -0.43
N SER A 58 -0.65 -11.60 -0.77
CA SER A 58 -0.74 -12.27 -2.07
C SER A 58 -0.74 -11.30 -3.26
N LEU A 59 -1.20 -10.05 -3.07
CA LEU A 59 -1.19 -9.06 -4.12
C LEU A 59 0.23 -8.68 -4.57
N LEU A 60 1.23 -8.79 -3.68
CA LEU A 60 2.63 -8.46 -3.99
C LEU A 60 3.31 -9.47 -4.92
N ASP A 61 2.74 -10.68 -5.05
CA ASP A 61 3.26 -11.76 -5.89
C ASP A 61 2.69 -11.72 -7.33
N GLY A 62 1.73 -10.84 -7.59
CA GLY A 62 1.11 -10.69 -8.90
C GLY A 62 2.03 -10.09 -9.98
N ALA A 63 1.77 -10.40 -11.24
CA ALA A 63 2.45 -9.78 -12.38
C ALA A 63 1.79 -8.44 -12.76
N TYR A 64 2.54 -7.34 -12.71
CA TYR A 64 2.05 -6.00 -12.98
C TYR A 64 2.97 -5.27 -13.96
N THR A 65 2.40 -4.35 -14.72
CA THR A 65 3.19 -3.29 -15.36
C THR A 65 3.78 -2.35 -14.30
N ASP A 66 4.80 -1.58 -14.65
CA ASP A 66 5.41 -0.59 -13.75
C ASP A 66 4.39 0.40 -13.16
N TRP A 67 3.43 0.82 -13.97
CA TRP A 67 2.41 1.78 -13.54
C TRP A 67 1.44 1.13 -12.54
N GLU A 68 0.94 -0.07 -12.84
CA GLU A 68 0.04 -0.81 -11.95
C GLU A 68 0.73 -1.18 -10.63
N PHE A 69 2.01 -1.57 -10.68
CA PHE A 69 2.75 -1.90 -9.48
C PHE A 69 2.94 -0.68 -8.58
N ASN A 70 3.27 0.48 -9.15
CA ASN A 70 3.32 1.73 -8.39
C ASN A 70 1.96 2.08 -7.76
N ALA A 71 0.85 1.88 -8.49
CA ALA A 71 -0.49 2.10 -7.96
C ALA A 71 -0.81 1.12 -6.81
N LEU A 72 -0.44 -0.15 -6.95
CA LEU A 72 -0.58 -1.14 -5.89
C LEU A 72 0.19 -0.74 -4.63
N LEU A 73 1.45 -0.32 -4.75
CA LEU A 73 2.26 0.06 -3.59
C LEU A 73 1.65 1.23 -2.79
N VAL A 74 1.02 2.18 -3.48
CA VAL A 74 0.26 3.27 -2.82
C VAL A 74 -0.94 2.70 -2.07
N LEU A 75 -1.76 1.87 -2.73
CA LEU A 75 -2.94 1.26 -2.13
C LEU A 75 -2.58 0.46 -0.87
N LEU A 76 -1.51 -0.34 -0.92
CA LEU A 76 -1.07 -1.13 0.24
C LEU A 76 -0.49 -0.26 1.35
N ALA A 77 0.28 0.79 1.03
CA ALA A 77 0.82 1.70 2.03
C ALA A 77 -0.29 2.48 2.76
N ASP A 78 -1.35 2.88 2.04
CA ASP A 78 -2.50 3.59 2.61
C ASP A 78 -3.56 2.67 3.22
N HIS A 79 -3.45 1.34 3.03
CA HIS A 79 -4.51 0.42 3.44
C HIS A 79 -4.72 0.42 4.96
N PRO A 80 -5.96 0.55 5.47
CA PRO A 80 -6.21 0.63 6.91
C PRO A 80 -5.85 -0.67 7.65
N ARG A 81 -5.92 -1.81 6.97
CA ARG A 81 -5.57 -3.14 7.52
C ARG A 81 -4.18 -3.65 7.13
N ALA A 82 -3.34 -2.83 6.49
CA ALA A 82 -1.95 -3.22 6.26
C ALA A 82 -1.21 -3.24 7.59
N ASP A 83 -0.82 -4.44 8.02
CA ASP A 83 -0.01 -4.61 9.22
C ASP A 83 1.45 -4.25 8.95
N ARG A 84 2.27 -4.29 10.01
CA ARG A 84 3.69 -3.97 9.91
C ARG A 84 4.44 -4.84 8.90
N GLN A 85 4.09 -6.12 8.75
CA GLN A 85 4.78 -7.03 7.82
C GLN A 85 4.53 -6.61 6.37
N ILE A 86 3.27 -6.30 6.03
CA ILE A 86 2.91 -5.79 4.71
C ILE A 86 3.60 -4.46 4.43
N LEU A 87 3.58 -3.55 5.40
CA LEU A 87 4.20 -2.24 5.26
C LEU A 87 5.72 -2.32 5.08
N LEU A 88 6.40 -3.27 5.74
CA LEU A 88 7.80 -3.56 5.49
C LEU A 88 8.04 -4.15 4.09
N ALA A 89 7.19 -5.06 3.63
CA ALA A 89 7.30 -5.61 2.28
C ALA A 89 7.12 -4.51 1.21
N VAL A 90 6.16 -3.59 1.40
CA VAL A 90 5.98 -2.41 0.54
C VAL A 90 7.21 -1.51 0.60
N LEU A 91 7.77 -1.27 1.80
CA LEU A 91 9.00 -0.48 1.98
C LEU A 91 10.19 -1.08 1.21
N GLU A 92 10.36 -2.41 1.25
CA GLU A 92 11.40 -3.11 0.50
C GLU A 92 11.23 -2.90 -1.01
N ARG A 93 10.00 -3.06 -1.54
CA ARG A 93 9.73 -2.84 -2.97
C ARG A 93 9.97 -1.40 -3.40
N VAL A 94 9.55 -0.43 -2.58
CA VAL A 94 9.83 1.01 -2.81
C VAL A 94 11.33 1.28 -2.81
N THR A 95 12.07 0.67 -1.87
CA THR A 95 13.53 0.78 -1.77
C THR A 95 14.19 0.28 -3.05
N THR A 96 13.83 -0.91 -3.52
CA THR A 96 14.34 -1.49 -4.78
C THR A 96 14.07 -0.56 -5.95
N LEU A 97 12.84 -0.05 -6.09
CA LEU A 97 12.49 0.88 -7.17
C LEU A 97 13.32 2.17 -7.10
N LEU A 98 13.58 2.72 -5.91
CA LEU A 98 14.39 3.94 -5.75
C LEU A 98 15.89 3.74 -6.02
N HIS A 99 16.39 2.50 -6.08
CA HIS A 99 17.75 2.24 -6.58
C HIS A 99 17.84 2.43 -8.10
N HIS A 100 16.74 2.27 -8.83
CA HIS A 100 16.71 2.40 -10.28
C HIS A 100 16.36 3.83 -10.72
N PRO A 101 17.25 4.51 -11.48
CA PRO A 101 16.95 5.80 -12.06
C PRO A 101 15.67 5.77 -12.91
N GLY A 102 14.85 6.81 -12.80
CA GLY A 102 13.61 6.96 -13.59
C GLY A 102 12.35 6.36 -12.96
N LYS A 103 12.47 5.44 -11.99
CA LYS A 103 11.32 4.97 -11.20
C LYS A 103 10.92 6.03 -10.17
N ARG A 104 9.61 6.19 -9.94
CA ARG A 104 9.06 7.26 -9.09
C ARG A 104 7.98 6.74 -8.13
N PRO A 105 8.31 5.82 -7.20
CA PRO A 105 7.36 5.29 -6.20
C PRO A 105 7.09 6.31 -5.06
N TYR A 106 7.07 7.61 -5.38
CA TYR A 106 7.14 8.67 -4.38
C TYR A 106 5.85 8.77 -3.56
N ALA A 107 4.69 8.52 -4.17
CA ALA A 107 3.42 8.50 -3.45
C ALA A 107 3.42 7.39 -2.38
N ALA A 108 3.86 6.18 -2.72
CA ALA A 108 3.96 5.08 -1.77
C ALA A 108 4.97 5.39 -0.66
N ALA A 109 6.12 5.98 -0.99
CA ALA A 109 7.10 6.41 0.01
C ALA A 109 6.53 7.42 1.02
N LEU A 110 5.70 8.37 0.55
CA LEU A 110 5.06 9.36 1.42
C LEU A 110 3.93 8.74 2.26
N ALA A 111 3.16 7.82 1.69
CA ALA A 111 2.15 7.05 2.42
C ALA A 111 2.79 6.24 3.56
N LEU A 112 3.87 5.50 3.29
CA LEU A 112 4.65 4.77 4.30
C LEU A 112 5.17 5.68 5.41
N ALA A 113 5.58 6.91 5.08
CA ALA A 113 6.06 7.86 6.07
C ALA A 113 4.99 8.23 7.11
N GLY A 114 3.71 8.22 6.72
CA GLY A 114 2.58 8.47 7.61
C GLY A 114 2.21 7.30 8.52
N ARG A 115 2.72 6.10 8.26
CA ARG A 115 2.33 4.87 8.97
C ARG A 115 2.97 4.75 10.34
N ALA A 116 2.15 4.71 11.40
CA ALA A 116 2.58 4.58 12.78
C ALA A 116 3.31 3.25 13.06
N GLU A 117 2.98 2.21 12.30
CA GLU A 117 3.52 0.86 12.40
C GLU A 117 5.00 0.76 11.98
N LEU A 118 5.50 1.75 11.22
CA LEU A 118 6.88 1.83 10.76
C LEU A 118 7.64 2.87 11.59
N ARG A 119 8.87 2.54 11.98
CA ARG A 119 9.74 3.46 12.72
C ARG A 119 10.21 4.59 11.80
N PRO A 120 10.30 5.85 12.28
CA PRO A 120 10.81 6.96 11.47
C PRO A 120 12.17 6.67 10.82
N GLU A 121 13.06 5.96 11.51
CA GLU A 121 14.40 5.60 11.03
C GLU A 121 14.35 4.70 9.79
N GLU A 122 13.42 3.75 9.75
CA GLU A 122 13.22 2.83 8.62
C GLU A 122 12.82 3.61 7.36
N ILE A 123 12.05 4.68 7.51
CA ILE A 123 11.60 5.53 6.40
C ILE A 123 12.65 6.55 5.97
N ARG A 124 13.40 7.12 6.92
CA ARG A 124 14.44 8.13 6.61
C ARG A 124 15.46 7.61 5.60
N GLY A 125 15.75 6.30 5.61
CA GLY A 125 16.63 5.65 4.65
C GLY A 125 16.22 5.88 3.19
N LEU A 126 14.92 5.93 2.88
CA LEU A 126 14.43 6.17 1.53
C LEU A 126 14.90 7.51 0.95
N GLY A 127 15.10 8.52 1.80
CA GLY A 127 15.56 9.85 1.37
C GLY A 127 17.00 9.87 0.84
N GLN A 128 17.81 8.88 1.21
CA GLN A 128 19.23 8.79 0.82
C GLN A 128 19.45 8.01 -0.47
N LEU A 129 18.41 7.37 -1.00
CA LEU A 129 18.50 6.55 -2.20
C LEU A 129 18.69 7.43 -3.46
N PRO A 130 19.38 6.92 -4.50
CA PRO A 130 19.72 7.70 -5.69
C PRO A 130 18.48 8.19 -6.45
N GLY A 131 17.42 7.38 -6.53
CA GLY A 131 16.14 7.73 -7.15
C GLY A 131 15.26 8.68 -6.33
N ALA A 132 15.65 9.03 -5.10
CA ALA A 132 14.88 9.93 -4.25
C ALA A 132 14.99 11.38 -4.73
N SER A 133 13.91 11.94 -5.26
CA SER A 133 13.88 13.33 -5.71
C SER A 133 13.93 14.32 -4.53
N ARG A 134 14.37 15.56 -4.80
CA ARG A 134 14.32 16.66 -3.81
C ARG A 134 12.91 16.85 -3.22
N ARG A 135 11.88 16.75 -4.07
CA ARG A 135 10.46 16.87 -3.65
C ARG A 135 10.07 15.75 -2.69
N MET A 136 10.41 14.50 -3.02
CA MET A 136 10.15 13.35 -2.14
C MET A 136 10.88 13.51 -0.80
N ARG A 137 12.18 13.86 -0.80
CA ARG A 137 12.97 14.09 0.42
C ARG A 137 12.37 15.18 1.32
N ARG A 138 11.84 16.26 0.72
CA ARG A 138 11.14 17.32 1.46
C ARG A 138 9.83 16.80 2.06
N GLY A 139 9.04 16.07 1.27
CA GLY A 139 7.78 15.47 1.73
C GLY A 139 8.00 14.50 2.89
N LEU A 140 8.97 13.59 2.78
CA LEU A 140 9.33 12.66 3.85
C LEU A 140 9.66 13.39 5.15
N ARG A 141 10.50 14.43 5.09
CA ARG A 141 10.85 15.24 6.27
C ARG A 141 9.63 15.90 6.89
N ALA A 142 8.73 16.45 6.08
CA ALA A 142 7.52 17.10 6.57
C ALA A 142 6.58 16.10 7.28
N VAL A 143 6.30 14.95 6.65
CA VAL A 143 5.42 13.92 7.22
C VAL A 143 6.01 13.34 8.51
N LEU A 144 7.31 13.03 8.52
CA LEU A 144 7.97 12.50 9.72
C LEU A 144 8.03 13.51 10.87
N ALA A 145 8.22 14.80 10.56
CA ALA A 145 8.19 15.85 11.59
C ALA A 145 6.79 15.98 12.23
N ALA A 146 5.73 15.81 11.44
CA ALA A 146 4.36 15.84 11.94
C ALA A 146 3.99 14.62 12.81
N ARG A 147 4.73 13.51 12.71
CA ARG A 147 4.52 12.30 13.53
C ARG A 147 5.07 12.42 14.95
N THR A 148 6.13 13.21 15.12
CA THR A 148 6.68 13.44 16.45
C THR A 148 5.74 14.41 17.16
N PRO A 149 5.03 14.01 18.23
CA PRO A 149 4.30 14.99 19.02
C PRO A 149 5.31 16.04 19.48
N VAL A 150 5.00 17.31 19.27
CA VAL A 150 5.73 18.41 19.91
C VAL A 150 5.60 18.15 21.41
N THR A 151 6.63 17.57 22.03
CA THR A 151 6.70 17.51 23.48
C THR A 151 6.78 18.97 23.94
N PRO A 152 5.74 19.54 24.58
CA PRO A 152 5.91 20.84 25.19
C PRO A 152 7.03 20.70 26.22
N ARG A 153 8.03 21.60 26.15
CA ARG A 153 9.11 21.60 27.14
C ARG A 153 8.46 21.75 28.52
N ARG A 154 8.62 20.75 29.39
CA ARG A 154 8.35 20.92 30.83
C ARG A 154 9.26 22.05 31.29
N GLY A 155 8.70 23.24 31.48
CA GLY A 155 9.45 24.45 31.81
C GLY A 155 8.60 25.72 31.94
N GLU A 156 7.40 25.76 31.35
CA GLU A 156 6.50 26.92 31.49
C GLU A 156 5.40 26.65 32.53
N LEU A 157 5.80 26.45 33.78
CA LEU A 157 4.96 26.59 34.96
C LEU A 157 5.79 27.21 36.09
N THR A 158 6.17 28.47 35.91
CA THR A 158 6.50 29.39 37.00
C THR A 158 6.20 30.80 36.51
N GLY A 159 5.25 31.45 37.16
CA GLY A 159 4.76 32.80 36.86
C GLY A 159 3.42 33.01 37.53
#